data_AF-A0A921FJY1-F1
#
_entry.id   AF-A0A921FJY1-F1
#
_cell.length_a   1.000
_cell.length_b   1.000
_cell.length_c   1.000
_cell.angle_alpha   90.00
_cell.angle_beta   90.00
_cell.angle_gamma   90.00
#
_symmetry.space_group_name_H-M   'P 1'
#
loop_
_entity.id
_entity.type
_entity.pdbx_description
1 polymer ?
#
loop_
_entity_poly.entity_id
_entity_poly.type
_entity_poly.pdbx_seq_one_letter_code
_entity_poly.pdbx_strand_id
1 'polypeptide(L)'
;MASTVLVLLPAGTPLRQPVNSAVSPYFSQNWRVFAPNILKVNRKVEIRAQWRDDNNQLVHSDWVSLTEIEEQGVTGHFAPSRVHKNAFNSSQTLLSRYNDLNEEQQERVRNTFIEATDNNEFHPIDVEDLIDDLGAGDSDVVRYLRMDYMYMRFATLYATAGFDKDIERVQWRITRERPNDFRNRFRDQEQYGDSVTTFGWRHSNVDMPEEVLDEYRKLIEGTGKEHLFRKADSDAN
;
A
#
# COMPACT_ATOMS: atom_id res chain seq x y z
N MET A 1 21.75 -41.00 22.88
CA MET A 1 22.16 -39.73 23.53
C MET A 1 21.98 -38.63 22.51
N ALA A 2 21.14 -37.63 22.79
CA ALA A 2 21.01 -36.47 21.91
C ALA A 2 22.16 -35.51 22.22
N SER A 3 23.01 -35.25 21.23
CA SER A 3 24.15 -34.36 21.35
C SER A 3 23.76 -33.00 20.76
N THR A 4 23.82 -31.94 21.58
CA THR A 4 23.58 -30.56 21.12
C THR A 4 24.90 -29.86 20.91
N VAL A 5 25.06 -29.20 19.76
CA VAL A 5 26.21 -28.34 19.46
C VAL A 5 25.72 -26.89 19.50
N LEU A 6 26.26 -26.08 20.42
CA LEU A 6 26.01 -24.64 20.50
C LEU A 6 27.20 -23.88 19.92
N VAL A 7 26.96 -23.04 18.91
CA VAL A 7 27.99 -22.19 18.29
C VAL A 7 27.62 -20.73 18.52
N LEU A 8 28.47 -19.98 19.22
CA LEU A 8 28.30 -18.56 19.51
C LEU A 8 29.29 -17.73 18.67
N LEU A 9 28.77 -16.85 17.80
CA LEU A 9 29.57 -15.99 16.92
C LEU A 9 29.26 -14.51 17.19
N PRO A 10 30.15 -13.77 17.87
CA PRO A 10 30.02 -12.33 18.03
C PRO A 10 29.98 -11.58 16.69
N ALA A 11 29.40 -10.39 16.66
CA ALA A 11 29.47 -9.53 15.48
C ALA A 11 30.91 -9.06 15.24
N GLY A 12 31.35 -9.01 13.97
CA GLY A 12 32.66 -8.47 13.58
C GLY A 12 33.83 -9.47 13.52
N THR A 13 33.63 -10.75 13.86
CA THR A 13 34.71 -11.74 13.75
C THR A 13 34.92 -12.22 12.30
N PRO A 14 36.16 -12.32 11.80
CA PRO A 14 36.46 -12.76 10.43
C PRO A 14 36.04 -14.21 10.13
N LEU A 15 35.87 -15.04 11.15
CA LEU A 15 35.41 -16.43 11.03
C LEU A 15 33.89 -16.58 10.84
N ARG A 16 33.13 -15.48 10.88
CA ARG A 16 31.66 -15.52 10.80
C ARG A 16 31.17 -16.09 9.48
N GLN A 17 31.77 -15.71 8.36
CA GLN A 17 31.29 -16.08 7.03
C GLN A 17 31.57 -17.57 6.70
N PRO A 18 32.77 -18.12 6.96
CA PRO A 18 33.06 -19.55 6.79
C PRO A 18 32.25 -20.46 7.71
N VAL A 19 32.02 -20.07 8.97
CA VAL A 19 31.23 -20.89 9.90
C VAL A 19 29.75 -20.85 9.50
N ASN A 20 29.23 -19.68 9.11
CA ASN A 20 27.83 -19.56 8.72
C ASN A 20 27.50 -20.32 7.41
N SER A 21 28.44 -20.40 6.45
CA SER A 21 28.25 -21.18 5.22
C SER A 21 28.26 -22.69 5.45
N ALA A 22 29.02 -23.18 6.45
CA ALA A 22 29.06 -24.60 6.79
C ALA A 22 27.81 -25.07 7.55
N VAL A 23 27.14 -24.17 8.27
CA VAL A 23 26.05 -24.50 9.20
C VAL A 23 24.67 -24.13 8.63
N SER A 24 24.58 -23.13 7.75
CA SER A 24 23.35 -22.79 7.03
C SER A 24 23.19 -23.59 5.74
N PRO A 25 21.95 -23.97 5.33
CA PRO A 25 20.68 -23.62 5.96
C PRO A 25 20.21 -24.59 7.06
N TYR A 26 20.87 -25.74 7.24
CA TYR A 26 20.28 -26.88 7.95
C TYR A 26 20.28 -26.79 9.48
N PHE A 27 21.17 -25.97 10.07
CA PHE A 27 21.34 -25.89 11.53
C PHE A 27 21.16 -24.47 12.09
N SER A 28 20.69 -23.52 11.27
CA SER A 28 20.41 -22.16 11.74
C SER A 28 19.02 -22.07 12.38
N GLN A 29 18.97 -22.04 13.71
CA GLN A 29 17.78 -21.58 14.43
C GLN A 29 17.87 -20.07 14.64
N ASN A 30 17.13 -19.31 13.84
CA ASN A 30 17.06 -17.87 13.99
C ASN A 30 16.07 -17.53 15.12
N TRP A 31 16.56 -17.23 16.33
CA TRP A 31 15.69 -16.92 17.48
C TRP A 31 14.97 -15.55 17.39
N ARG A 32 15.09 -14.83 16.28
CA ARG A 32 14.23 -13.66 15.96
C ARG A 32 12.73 -14.03 15.88
N VAL A 33 12.41 -15.32 15.89
CA VAL A 33 11.04 -15.86 15.91
C VAL A 33 10.25 -15.52 17.19
N PHE A 34 10.91 -15.17 18.30
CA PHE A 34 10.23 -14.94 19.59
C PHE A 34 10.18 -13.47 20.08
N ALA A 35 10.15 -12.52 19.13
CA ALA A 35 9.96 -11.06 19.28
C ALA A 35 11.24 -10.24 19.56
N PRO A 36 11.54 -9.28 18.66
CA PRO A 36 11.33 -7.88 18.99
C PRO A 36 10.53 -7.16 17.90
N ASN A 37 9.41 -6.54 18.29
CA ASN A 37 8.38 -5.92 17.45
C ASN A 37 7.63 -6.88 16.52
N ILE A 38 6.83 -7.79 17.12
CA ILE A 38 5.67 -8.32 16.39
C ILE A 38 4.81 -7.09 16.07
N LEU A 39 4.73 -6.73 14.79
CA LEU A 39 3.81 -5.69 14.31
C LEU A 39 2.41 -6.07 14.77
N LYS A 40 1.88 -5.38 15.79
CA LYS A 40 0.50 -5.52 16.25
C LYS A 40 -0.41 -4.61 15.41
N VAL A 41 -0.20 -4.54 14.11
CA VAL A 41 -0.96 -3.63 13.25
C VAL A 41 -1.23 -4.33 11.92
N ASN A 42 -2.51 -4.57 11.65
CA ASN A 42 -2.98 -4.93 10.32
C ASN A 42 -3.09 -3.65 9.51
N ARG A 43 -2.65 -3.69 8.26
CA ARG A 43 -2.60 -2.52 7.37
C ARG A 43 -3.40 -2.86 6.13
N LYS A 44 -4.40 -2.05 5.84
CA LYS A 44 -5.22 -2.14 4.63
C LYS A 44 -4.93 -0.94 3.75
N VAL A 45 -4.55 -1.21 2.51
CA VAL A 45 -4.53 -0.20 1.45
C VAL A 45 -5.88 -0.21 0.79
N GLU A 46 -6.53 0.94 0.78
CA GLU A 46 -7.81 1.13 0.14
C GLU A 46 -7.69 2.24 -0.88
N ILE A 47 -8.34 2.04 -2.03
CA ILE A 47 -8.38 3.02 -3.10
C ILE A 47 -9.80 3.47 -3.35
N ARG A 48 -9.91 4.66 -3.92
CA ARG A 48 -11.14 5.27 -4.39
C ARG A 48 -10.86 5.92 -5.72
N ALA A 49 -11.83 5.89 -6.62
CA ALA A 49 -11.67 6.43 -7.95
C ALA A 49 -12.79 7.42 -8.26
N GLN A 50 -12.50 8.35 -9.17
CA GLN A 50 -13.46 9.30 -9.69
C GLN A 50 -13.38 9.34 -11.21
N TRP A 51 -14.55 9.31 -11.86
CA TRP A 51 -14.73 9.33 -13.31
C TRP A 51 -15.94 10.19 -13.66
N ARG A 52 -16.18 10.38 -14.96
CA ARG A 52 -17.40 11.04 -15.44
C ARG A 52 -18.49 10.05 -15.81
N ASP A 53 -19.70 10.32 -15.34
CA ASP A 53 -20.88 9.56 -15.76
C ASP A 53 -21.31 9.95 -17.19
N ASP A 54 -22.37 9.31 -17.67
CA ASP A 54 -22.94 9.58 -19.01
C ASP A 54 -23.44 11.03 -19.18
N ASN A 55 -23.65 11.75 -18.07
CA ASN A 55 -24.05 13.16 -18.05
C ASN A 55 -22.86 14.12 -17.89
N ASN A 56 -21.63 13.61 -18.00
CA ASN A 56 -20.38 14.34 -17.82
C ASN A 56 -20.19 14.92 -16.39
N GLN A 57 -20.91 14.39 -15.41
CA GLN A 57 -20.79 14.75 -13.99
C GLN A 57 -19.72 13.90 -13.31
N LEU A 58 -18.97 14.51 -12.39
CA LEU A 58 -17.94 13.81 -11.64
C LEU A 58 -18.56 12.98 -10.54
N VAL A 59 -18.39 11.67 -10.63
CA VAL A 59 -18.87 10.70 -9.64
C VAL A 59 -17.72 9.90 -9.03
N HIS A 60 -17.96 9.59 -7.78
CA HIS A 60 -17.13 8.93 -6.79
C HIS A 60 -17.35 7.46 -6.44
N SER A 61 -16.48 6.48 -6.68
CA SER A 61 -16.71 5.16 -6.05
C SER A 61 -16.67 5.25 -4.52
N ASP A 62 -17.14 4.25 -3.77
CA ASP A 62 -16.71 4.07 -2.37
C ASP A 62 -15.29 3.45 -2.29
N TRP A 63 -14.76 3.27 -1.09
CA TRP A 63 -13.44 2.68 -0.86
C TRP A 63 -13.40 1.18 -1.17
N VAL A 64 -12.38 0.76 -1.94
CA VAL A 64 -12.09 -0.64 -2.26
C VAL A 64 -10.77 -1.08 -1.62
N SER A 65 -10.79 -2.19 -0.86
CA SER A 65 -9.58 -2.72 -0.22
C SER A 65 -8.75 -3.56 -1.19
N LEU A 66 -7.60 -3.01 -1.63
CA LEU A 66 -6.62 -3.76 -2.43
C LEU A 66 -5.94 -4.86 -1.63
N THR A 67 -5.75 -4.63 -0.33
CA THR A 67 -5.18 -5.65 0.55
C THR A 67 -6.07 -6.87 0.67
N GLU A 68 -7.40 -6.70 0.68
CA GLU A 68 -8.34 -7.83 0.73
C GLU A 68 -8.30 -8.68 -0.56
N ILE A 69 -8.16 -8.03 -1.72
CA ILE A 69 -7.96 -8.69 -3.01
C ILE A 69 -6.67 -9.51 -2.99
N GLU A 70 -5.57 -8.88 -2.59
CA GLU A 70 -4.25 -9.51 -2.54
C GLU A 70 -4.19 -10.66 -1.51
N GLU A 71 -4.78 -10.49 -0.32
CA GLU A 71 -4.79 -11.50 0.74
C GLU A 71 -5.49 -12.80 0.31
N GLN A 72 -6.55 -12.68 -0.49
CA GLN A 72 -7.25 -13.84 -1.05
C GLN A 72 -6.34 -14.67 -1.98
N GLY A 73 -5.49 -14.01 -2.76
CA GLY A 73 -4.48 -14.68 -3.60
C GLY A 73 -3.31 -15.32 -2.81
N VAL A 74 -3.13 -14.93 -1.53
CA VAL A 74 -2.12 -15.50 -0.63
C VAL A 74 -2.67 -16.67 0.19
N THR A 75 -3.94 -16.60 0.57
CA THR A 75 -4.57 -17.56 1.50
C THR A 75 -4.51 -18.98 0.95
N GLY A 76 -4.01 -19.93 1.76
CA GLY A 76 -3.88 -21.34 1.39
C GLY A 76 -2.73 -21.69 0.43
N HIS A 77 -1.95 -20.71 -0.02
CA HIS A 77 -0.83 -20.93 -0.94
C HIS A 77 0.52 -20.92 -0.21
N PHE A 78 1.33 -21.96 -0.38
CA PHE A 78 2.66 -22.07 0.23
C PHE A 78 3.69 -21.11 -0.38
N ALA A 79 3.56 -20.79 -1.67
CA ALA A 79 4.46 -19.90 -2.41
C ALA A 79 3.65 -18.98 -3.33
N PRO A 80 2.86 -18.04 -2.77
CA PRO A 80 2.03 -17.14 -3.56
C PRO A 80 2.89 -16.21 -4.42
N SER A 81 2.32 -15.76 -5.54
CA SER A 81 2.96 -14.72 -6.37
C SER A 81 3.27 -13.48 -5.52
N ARG A 82 4.40 -12.83 -5.83
CA ARG A 82 4.79 -11.57 -5.19
C ARG A 82 3.79 -10.45 -5.46
N VAL A 83 3.04 -10.55 -6.56
CA VAL A 83 2.02 -9.56 -6.94
C VAL A 83 0.92 -9.46 -5.88
N HIS A 84 0.57 -10.56 -5.21
CA HIS A 84 -0.42 -10.60 -4.12
C HIS A 84 0.11 -10.06 -2.78
N LYS A 85 1.23 -9.34 -2.77
CA LYS A 85 1.78 -8.69 -1.57
C LYS A 85 2.22 -7.26 -1.83
N ASN A 86 1.88 -6.71 -3.00
CA ASN A 86 2.35 -5.40 -3.42
C ASN A 86 1.77 -4.30 -2.54
N ALA A 87 0.45 -4.27 -2.32
CA ALA A 87 -0.21 -3.29 -1.47
C ALA A 87 0.30 -3.36 -0.01
N PHE A 88 0.44 -4.56 0.53
CA PHE A 88 0.92 -4.74 1.91
C PHE A 88 2.38 -4.28 2.10
N ASN A 89 3.26 -4.58 1.15
CA ASN A 89 4.67 -4.18 1.21
C ASN A 89 4.87 -2.70 0.90
N SER A 90 4.16 -2.18 -0.11
CA SER A 90 4.26 -0.79 -0.53
C SER A 90 3.74 0.15 0.56
N SER A 91 2.68 -0.23 1.29
CA SER A 91 2.14 0.59 2.38
C SER A 91 3.11 0.81 3.53
N GLN A 92 4.01 -0.15 3.80
CA GLN A 92 5.04 0.03 4.82
C GLN A 92 6.03 1.09 4.36
N THR A 93 6.42 1.00 3.09
CA THR A 93 7.35 1.94 2.46
C THR A 93 6.75 3.35 2.41
N LEU A 94 5.47 3.48 2.02
CA LEU A 94 4.77 4.76 1.98
C LEU A 94 4.66 5.39 3.37
N LEU A 95 4.22 4.63 4.37
CA LEU A 95 4.13 5.15 5.74
C LEU A 95 5.51 5.52 6.31
N SER A 96 6.56 4.76 6.02
CA SER A 96 7.92 5.12 6.44
C SER A 96 8.31 6.47 5.88
N ARG A 97 8.21 6.64 4.55
CA ARG A 97 8.57 7.89 3.86
C ARG A 97 7.70 9.06 4.31
N TYR A 98 6.42 8.81 4.57
CA TYR A 98 5.52 9.81 5.14
C TYR A 98 5.95 10.26 6.54
N ASN A 99 6.35 9.32 7.40
CA ASN A 99 6.80 9.64 8.76
C ASN A 99 8.19 10.30 8.80
N ASP A 100 9.00 10.15 7.74
CA ASP A 100 10.29 10.83 7.59
C ASP A 100 10.12 12.32 7.27
N LEU A 101 8.93 12.74 6.80
CA LEU A 101 8.59 14.15 6.56
C LEU A 101 8.32 14.90 7.88
N ASN A 102 8.55 16.21 7.88
CA ASN A 102 8.16 17.09 8.97
C ASN A 102 6.63 17.33 9.02
N GLU A 103 6.12 17.97 10.07
CA GLU A 103 4.68 18.14 10.29
C GLU A 103 3.97 18.94 9.18
N GLU A 104 4.57 20.04 8.71
CA GLU A 104 4.01 20.87 7.64
C GLU A 104 3.97 20.11 6.30
N GLN A 105 5.05 19.38 6.00
CA GLN A 105 5.13 18.50 4.83
C GLN A 105 4.09 17.38 4.91
N GLN A 106 3.93 16.74 6.07
CA GLN A 106 2.94 15.69 6.30
C GLN A 106 1.51 16.19 6.08
N GLU A 107 1.20 17.43 6.47
CA GLU A 107 -0.09 18.05 6.20
C GLU A 107 -0.24 18.32 4.69
N ARG A 108 0.77 18.92 4.05
CA ARG A 108 0.74 19.26 2.62
C ARG A 108 0.57 18.05 1.71
N VAL A 109 1.25 16.92 1.99
CA VAL A 109 1.15 15.71 1.15
C VAL A 109 -0.19 15.00 1.27
N ARG A 110 -0.90 15.20 2.37
CA ARG A 110 -2.27 14.70 2.57
C ARG A 110 -3.31 15.49 1.79
N ASN A 111 -2.98 16.68 1.32
CA ASN A 111 -3.84 17.47 0.45
C ASN A 111 -3.85 16.90 -0.98
N THR A 112 -4.76 17.44 -1.78
CA THR A 112 -4.93 17.12 -3.19
C THR A 112 -3.79 17.72 -4.02
N PHE A 113 -3.29 16.99 -5.03
CA PHE A 113 -2.24 17.46 -5.95
C PHE A 113 -2.79 17.71 -7.36
N ILE A 114 -4.03 18.18 -7.43
CA ILE A 114 -4.66 18.58 -8.68
C ILE A 114 -5.30 19.94 -8.51
N GLU A 115 -5.33 20.70 -9.60
CA GLU A 115 -5.93 22.02 -9.68
C GLU A 115 -7.07 22.00 -10.67
N ALA A 116 -8.16 22.69 -10.33
CA ALA A 116 -9.30 22.86 -11.22
C ALA A 116 -9.01 23.95 -12.25
N THR A 117 -9.44 23.72 -13.49
CA THR A 117 -9.42 24.72 -14.56
C THR A 117 -10.78 25.35 -14.76
N ASP A 118 -10.84 26.46 -15.49
CA ASP A 118 -12.08 27.17 -15.82
C ASP A 118 -13.10 26.30 -16.58
N ASN A 119 -12.65 25.21 -17.21
CA ASN A 119 -13.48 24.32 -18.03
C ASN A 119 -14.00 23.10 -17.26
N ASN A 120 -13.99 23.12 -15.92
CA ASN A 120 -14.36 21.97 -15.09
C ASN A 120 -13.45 20.75 -15.31
N GLU A 121 -12.24 20.97 -15.83
CA GLU A 121 -11.17 19.97 -15.95
C GLU A 121 -10.20 20.10 -14.77
N PHE A 122 -9.34 19.10 -14.60
CA PHE A 122 -8.37 19.10 -13.51
C PHE A 122 -7.02 18.64 -14.05
N HIS A 123 -5.96 19.32 -13.64
CA HIS A 123 -4.59 18.97 -14.01
C HIS A 123 -3.74 18.69 -12.78
N PRO A 124 -2.73 17.82 -12.89
CA PRO A 124 -1.78 17.62 -11.81
C PRO A 124 -0.98 18.91 -11.55
N ILE A 125 -0.72 19.20 -10.27
CA ILE A 125 0.30 20.19 -9.90
C ILE A 125 1.64 19.70 -10.43
N ASP A 126 2.43 20.63 -10.98
CA ASP A 126 3.76 20.32 -11.51
C ASP A 126 4.69 19.80 -10.39
N VAL A 127 5.60 18.89 -10.73
CA VAL A 127 6.44 18.24 -9.71
C VAL A 127 7.47 19.20 -9.14
N GLU A 128 7.96 20.14 -9.94
CA GLU A 128 8.84 21.21 -9.49
C GLU A 128 8.11 22.12 -8.48
N ASP A 129 6.87 22.51 -8.77
CA ASP A 129 6.05 23.32 -7.85
C ASP A 129 5.75 22.55 -6.55
N LEU A 130 5.46 21.25 -6.63
CA LEU A 130 5.28 20.41 -5.43
C LEU A 130 6.55 20.33 -4.58
N ILE A 131 7.73 20.26 -5.21
CA ILE A 131 9.02 20.24 -4.51
C ILE A 131 9.27 21.58 -3.82
N ASP A 132 8.98 22.68 -4.49
CA ASP A 132 9.14 24.02 -3.93
C ASP A 132 8.18 24.24 -2.74
N ASP A 133 6.92 23.82 -2.88
CA ASP A 133 5.91 23.83 -1.81
C ASP A 133 6.29 22.99 -0.59
N LEU A 134 6.87 21.81 -0.81
CA LEU A 134 7.21 20.84 0.23
C LEU A 134 8.60 21.09 0.85
N GLY A 135 9.42 21.92 0.22
CA GLY A 135 10.79 22.22 0.65
C GLY A 135 11.83 21.68 -0.33
N ALA A 136 12.29 22.56 -1.22
CA ALA A 136 13.32 22.24 -2.20
C ALA A 136 14.63 21.77 -1.54
N GLY A 137 15.22 20.72 -2.11
CA GLY A 137 16.49 20.14 -1.64
C GLY A 137 16.35 19.09 -0.53
N ASP A 138 15.14 18.87 -0.02
CA ASP A 138 14.89 17.81 0.96
C ASP A 138 14.81 16.42 0.27
N SER A 139 15.74 15.54 0.63
CA SER A 139 15.79 14.19 0.07
C SER A 139 14.59 13.32 0.46
N ASP A 140 13.96 13.59 1.60
CA ASP A 140 12.81 12.83 2.09
C ASP A 140 11.54 13.19 1.32
N VAL A 141 11.37 14.47 0.96
CA VAL A 141 10.33 14.94 0.03
C VAL A 141 10.44 14.21 -1.31
N VAL A 142 11.64 14.16 -1.90
CA VAL A 142 11.85 13.48 -3.20
C VAL A 142 11.56 11.97 -3.08
N ARG A 143 11.97 11.32 -1.98
CA ARG A 143 11.64 9.91 -1.74
C ARG A 143 10.14 9.70 -1.60
N TYR A 144 9.45 10.57 -0.88
CA TYR A 144 8.01 10.52 -0.72
C TYR A 144 7.28 10.71 -2.06
N LEU A 145 7.58 11.77 -2.82
CA LEU A 145 6.93 12.06 -4.10
C LEU A 145 7.09 10.93 -5.13
N ARG A 146 8.24 10.25 -5.14
CA ARG A 146 8.42 9.02 -5.96
C ARG A 146 7.49 7.89 -5.52
N MET A 147 7.23 7.76 -4.22
CA MET A 147 6.28 6.78 -3.70
C MET A 147 4.84 7.18 -4.00
N ASP A 148 4.51 8.46 -3.87
CA ASP A 148 3.21 9.04 -4.19
C ASP A 148 2.86 8.80 -5.67
N TYR A 149 3.79 9.09 -6.58
CA TYR A 149 3.66 8.79 -8.00
C TYR A 149 3.45 7.29 -8.27
N MET A 150 4.18 6.42 -7.57
CA MET A 150 3.98 4.97 -7.68
C MET A 150 2.57 4.56 -7.22
N TYR A 151 2.08 5.14 -6.12
CA TYR A 151 0.75 4.87 -5.59
C TYR A 151 -0.37 5.39 -6.50
N MET A 152 -0.19 6.57 -7.11
CA MET A 152 -1.09 7.07 -8.14
C MET A 152 -1.21 6.03 -9.27
N ARG A 153 -0.09 5.58 -9.86
CA ARG A 153 -0.13 4.57 -10.93
C ARG A 153 -0.76 3.25 -10.49
N PHE A 154 -0.42 2.81 -9.28
CA PHE A 154 -0.92 1.57 -8.69
C PHE A 154 -2.43 1.60 -8.47
N ALA A 155 -2.93 2.69 -7.90
CA ALA A 155 -4.36 2.90 -7.68
C ALA A 155 -5.10 3.00 -9.02
N THR A 156 -4.55 3.72 -10.01
CA THR A 156 -5.17 3.80 -11.33
C THR A 156 -5.27 2.42 -11.98
N LEU A 157 -4.21 1.61 -11.96
CA LEU A 157 -4.22 0.27 -12.56
C LEU A 157 -5.36 -0.60 -12.01
N TYR A 158 -5.48 -0.67 -10.68
CA TYR A 158 -6.55 -1.41 -10.04
C TYR A 158 -7.93 -0.79 -10.27
N ALA A 159 -8.04 0.54 -10.27
CA ALA A 159 -9.30 1.23 -10.50
C ALA A 159 -9.81 1.00 -11.92
N THR A 160 -8.97 1.23 -12.94
CA THR A 160 -9.32 1.04 -14.35
C THR A 160 -9.68 -0.42 -14.63
N ALA A 161 -8.88 -1.38 -14.13
CA ALA A 161 -9.17 -2.79 -14.32
C ALA A 161 -10.41 -3.28 -13.56
N GLY A 162 -10.66 -2.75 -12.35
CA GLY A 162 -11.73 -3.22 -11.47
C GLY A 162 -13.09 -2.57 -11.73
N PHE A 163 -13.12 -1.28 -12.05
CA PHE A 163 -14.36 -0.56 -12.36
C PHE A 163 -14.74 -0.60 -13.84
N ASP A 164 -13.77 -0.87 -14.73
CA ASP A 164 -13.97 -0.81 -16.19
C ASP A 164 -14.53 0.54 -16.65
N LYS A 165 -13.93 1.62 -16.13
CA LYS A 165 -14.27 3.02 -16.40
C LYS A 165 -13.03 3.80 -16.81
N ASP A 166 -13.24 4.93 -17.47
CA ASP A 166 -12.19 5.92 -17.72
C ASP A 166 -11.93 6.73 -16.45
N ILE A 167 -10.92 6.32 -15.68
CA ILE A 167 -10.62 6.88 -14.36
C ILE A 167 -9.84 8.18 -14.53
N GLU A 168 -10.47 9.31 -14.16
CA GLU A 168 -9.80 10.62 -14.17
C GLU A 168 -8.91 10.82 -12.96
N ARG A 169 -9.33 10.35 -11.78
CA ARG A 169 -8.63 10.61 -10.53
C ARG A 169 -8.70 9.43 -9.59
N VAL A 170 -7.66 9.34 -8.78
CA VAL A 170 -7.55 8.32 -7.75
C VAL A 170 -7.21 8.95 -6.41
N GLN A 171 -7.68 8.29 -5.37
CA GLN A 171 -7.39 8.57 -3.99
C GLN A 171 -7.03 7.26 -3.30
N TRP A 172 -6.17 7.31 -2.29
CA TRP A 172 -5.89 6.15 -1.45
C TRP A 172 -5.84 6.53 0.02
N ARG A 173 -6.10 5.54 0.87
CA ARG A 173 -5.90 5.63 2.31
C ARG A 173 -5.22 4.37 2.82
N ILE A 174 -4.49 4.52 3.92
CA ILE A 174 -3.96 3.41 4.68
C ILE A 174 -4.69 3.35 6.02
N THR A 175 -5.42 2.26 6.22
CA THR A 175 -6.11 1.95 7.46
C THR A 175 -5.24 1.01 8.28
N ARG A 176 -4.95 1.40 9.53
CA ARG A 176 -4.15 0.66 10.50
C ARG A 176 -5.05 0.20 11.62
N GLU A 177 -5.26 -1.11 11.71
CA GLU A 177 -6.09 -1.75 12.72
C GLU A 177 -5.18 -2.42 13.74
N ARG A 178 -5.35 -2.08 15.02
CA ARG A 178 -4.59 -2.70 16.10
C ARG A 178 -5.47 -3.74 16.80
N PRO A 179 -5.10 -5.04 16.76
CA PRO A 179 -5.87 -6.06 17.45
C PRO A 179 -5.82 -5.84 18.96
N ASN A 180 -6.82 -6.42 19.63
CA ASN A 180 -6.87 -6.46 21.08
C ASN A 180 -5.56 -7.01 21.66
N ASP A 181 -5.07 -6.39 22.74
CA ASP A 181 -3.91 -6.90 23.44
C ASP A 181 -4.19 -8.31 23.96
N PHE A 182 -3.13 -9.11 24.13
CA PHE A 182 -3.23 -10.52 24.48
C PHE A 182 -4.19 -10.81 25.65
N ARG A 183 -4.25 -9.94 26.67
CA ARG A 183 -5.16 -10.08 27.82
C ARG A 183 -6.65 -10.00 27.47
N ASN A 184 -6.98 -9.33 26.36
CA ASN A 184 -8.35 -9.09 25.89
C ASN A 184 -8.61 -9.73 24.51
N ARG A 185 -7.74 -10.65 24.03
CA ARG A 185 -7.80 -11.23 22.68
C ARG A 185 -9.09 -11.97 22.32
N PHE A 186 -9.90 -12.34 23.32
CA PHE A 186 -11.18 -13.03 23.16
C PHE A 186 -12.39 -12.11 23.41
N ARG A 187 -12.17 -10.81 23.62
CA ARG A 187 -13.27 -9.85 23.68
C ARG A 187 -13.68 -9.50 22.26
N ASP A 188 -14.98 -9.51 22.01
CA ASP A 188 -15.56 -9.07 20.73
C ASP A 188 -15.43 -7.56 20.54
N GLN A 189 -15.39 -6.80 21.64
CA GLN A 189 -15.18 -5.36 21.60
C GLN A 189 -13.72 -5.02 21.32
N GLU A 190 -13.48 -4.21 20.30
CA GLU A 190 -12.18 -3.67 19.95
C GLU A 190 -11.70 -2.66 21.01
N GLN A 191 -10.43 -2.78 21.40
CA GLN A 191 -9.79 -1.88 22.36
C GLN A 191 -9.28 -0.57 21.74
N TYR A 192 -9.01 -0.60 20.44
CA TYR A 192 -8.37 0.49 19.70
C TYR A 192 -9.22 0.77 18.47
N GLY A 193 -9.50 2.04 18.21
CA GLY A 193 -10.09 2.43 16.93
C GLY A 193 -9.05 2.42 15.82
N ASP A 194 -9.53 2.37 14.59
CA ASP A 194 -8.68 2.39 13.41
C ASP A 194 -7.96 3.73 13.25
N SER A 195 -6.68 3.66 12.89
CA SER A 195 -5.92 4.83 12.46
C SER A 195 -5.91 4.90 10.94
N VAL A 196 -6.59 5.91 10.39
CA VAL A 196 -6.70 6.12 8.95
C VAL A 196 -5.82 7.29 8.51
N THR A 197 -4.93 7.04 7.56
CA THR A 197 -4.16 8.09 6.87
C THR A 197 -4.65 8.18 5.43
N THR A 198 -5.43 9.22 5.14
CA THR A 198 -5.96 9.51 3.80
C THR A 198 -5.09 10.54 3.10
N PHE A 199 -4.83 10.29 1.81
CA PHE A 199 -4.13 11.19 0.90
C PHE A 199 -5.14 11.82 -0.06
N GLY A 200 -4.90 13.05 -0.52
CA GLY A 200 -5.81 13.76 -1.41
C GLY A 200 -5.87 13.17 -2.81
N TRP A 201 -6.68 13.79 -3.67
CA TRP A 201 -6.82 13.34 -5.05
C TRP A 201 -5.54 13.52 -5.85
N ARG A 202 -5.29 12.58 -6.77
CA ARG A 202 -4.27 12.65 -7.82
C ARG A 202 -4.93 12.46 -9.18
N HIS A 203 -4.43 13.18 -10.17
CA HIS A 203 -4.88 13.01 -11.55
C HIS A 203 -4.27 11.73 -12.13
N SER A 204 -5.10 10.91 -12.76
CA SER A 204 -4.68 9.75 -13.51
C SER A 204 -4.08 10.21 -14.84
N ASN A 205 -2.75 10.28 -14.92
CA ASN A 205 -2.03 10.63 -16.15
C ASN A 205 -1.36 9.41 -16.80
N VAL A 206 -1.88 8.22 -16.54
CA VAL A 206 -1.25 6.96 -16.96
C VAL A 206 -1.96 6.42 -18.18
N ASP A 207 -1.31 6.51 -19.33
CA ASP A 207 -1.68 5.71 -20.49
C ASP A 207 -1.22 4.25 -20.25
N MET A 208 -2.15 3.31 -20.32
CA MET A 208 -1.92 1.91 -19.99
C MET A 208 -2.16 1.04 -21.21
N PRO A 209 -1.19 0.20 -21.60
CA PRO A 209 -1.43 -0.81 -22.62
C PRO A 209 -2.54 -1.76 -22.19
N GLU A 210 -3.45 -2.09 -23.10
CA GLU A 210 -4.58 -2.99 -22.83
C GLU A 210 -4.12 -4.35 -22.26
N GLU A 211 -2.99 -4.86 -22.73
CA GLU A 211 -2.39 -6.11 -22.22
C GLU A 211 -2.10 -6.05 -20.71
N VAL A 212 -1.69 -4.89 -20.19
CA VAL A 212 -1.45 -4.72 -18.75
C VAL A 212 -2.77 -4.71 -17.99
N LEU A 213 -3.78 -4.02 -18.51
CA LEU A 213 -5.11 -3.97 -17.91
C LEU A 213 -5.73 -5.37 -17.85
N ASP A 214 -5.59 -6.18 -18.91
CA ASP A 214 -6.04 -7.57 -18.96
C ASP A 214 -5.42 -8.43 -17.86
N GLU A 215 -4.13 -8.26 -17.57
CA GLU A 215 -3.47 -9.01 -16.49
C GLU A 215 -3.98 -8.58 -15.10
N TYR A 216 -4.29 -7.30 -14.90
CA TYR A 216 -4.91 -6.85 -13.65
C TYR A 216 -6.37 -7.31 -13.53
N ARG A 217 -7.15 -7.32 -14.62
CA ARG A 217 -8.51 -7.90 -14.64
C ARG A 217 -8.46 -9.37 -14.24
N LYS A 218 -7.60 -10.17 -14.87
CA LYS A 218 -7.39 -11.59 -14.52
C LYS A 218 -6.96 -11.79 -13.08
N LEU A 219 -6.11 -10.90 -12.54
CA LEU A 219 -5.68 -10.95 -11.15
C LEU A 219 -6.86 -10.72 -10.20
N ILE A 220 -7.68 -9.70 -10.45
CA ILE A 220 -8.85 -9.38 -9.63
C ILE A 220 -9.86 -10.54 -9.74
N GLU A 221 -10.13 -11.01 -10.95
CA GLU A 221 -11.04 -12.13 -11.22
C GLU A 221 -10.59 -13.44 -10.56
N GLY A 222 -9.29 -13.74 -10.64
CA GLY A 222 -8.70 -14.93 -10.03
C GLY A 222 -8.84 -14.99 -8.51
N THR A 223 -9.13 -13.85 -7.86
CA THR A 223 -9.38 -13.79 -6.41
C THR A 223 -10.87 -13.92 -6.05
N GLY A 224 -11.80 -13.75 -6.99
CA GLY A 224 -13.24 -13.71 -6.72
C GLY A 224 -13.68 -12.48 -5.90
N LYS A 225 -12.85 -11.42 -5.88
CA LYS A 225 -13.09 -10.17 -5.13
C LYS A 225 -13.57 -9.02 -6.02
N GLU A 226 -14.03 -9.30 -7.24
CA GLU A 226 -14.62 -8.32 -8.18
C GLU A 226 -15.88 -7.66 -7.60
N HIS A 227 -16.58 -8.36 -6.70
CA HIS A 227 -17.74 -7.81 -6.00
C HIS A 227 -17.40 -6.58 -5.15
N LEU A 228 -16.14 -6.39 -4.72
CA LEU A 228 -15.72 -5.19 -3.99
C LEU A 228 -15.82 -3.94 -4.86
N PHE A 229 -15.40 -4.04 -6.13
CA PHE A 229 -15.53 -2.94 -7.09
C PHE A 229 -16.99 -2.69 -7.46
N ARG A 230 -17.77 -3.74 -7.74
CA ARG A 230 -19.21 -3.59 -8.04
C ARG A 230 -19.99 -2.94 -6.90
N LYS A 231 -19.67 -3.28 -5.65
CA LYS A 231 -20.28 -2.65 -4.48
C LYS A 231 -19.87 -1.17 -4.36
N ALA A 232 -18.58 -0.88 -4.51
CA ALA A 232 -18.09 0.49 -4.44
C ALA A 232 -18.64 1.38 -5.58
N ASP A 233 -18.92 0.80 -6.75
CA ASP A 233 -19.59 1.47 -7.87
C ASP A 233 -21.09 1.69 -7.60
N SER A 234 -21.79 0.70 -7.03
CA SER A 234 -23.22 0.87 -6.68
C SER A 234 -23.46 1.95 -5.62
N ASP A 235 -22.48 2.15 -4.74
CA ASP A 235 -22.51 3.15 -3.67
C ASP A 235 -21.91 4.50 -4.14
N ALA A 236 -21.69 4.66 -5.45
CA ALA A 236 -21.05 5.86 -5.99
C ALA A 236 -21.95 7.09 -5.84
N ASN A 237 -21.33 8.23 -5.53
CA ASN A 237 -22.00 9.53 -5.33
C ASN A 237 -21.27 10.66 -6.06
#